data_AF-A0A5Y9YCB0-F1
#
_entry.id   AF-A0A5Y9YCB0-F1
#
_cell.length_a   1.000
_cell.length_b   1.000
_cell.length_c   1.000
_cell.angle_alpha   90.00
_cell.angle_beta   90.00
_cell.angle_gamma   90.00
#
_symmetry.space_group_name_H-M   'P 1'
#
loop_
_entity.id
_entity.type
_entity.pdbx_description
1 polymer ?
#
loop_
_entity_poly.entity_id
_entity_poly.type
_entity_poly.pdbx_seq_one_letter_code
_entity_poly.pdbx_strand_id
1 'polypeptide(L)'
;AGTSGVPAVSSPAAKVKTTPGKTTGKNPFTGSGVKSSPVPVASKVSEVKPPAVRAVIWQASVGSTLKDTLLEWTTREKCTAGGTWKLAWNTTVNYRIDAPLAFSGSFRSAINDLFILYGTASTPLYAATQSAQCVLLVDDKEPR
;
A
#
# COMPACT_ATOMS: atom_id res chain seq x y z
N ALA A 1 5.70 -57.82 30.47
CA ALA A 1 6.86 -56.91 30.61
C ALA A 1 6.51 -55.65 29.82
N GLY A 2 6.12 -54.50 30.39
CA GLY A 2 6.73 -53.73 31.48
C GLY A 2 7.82 -52.82 30.90
N THR A 3 7.87 -51.48 31.01
CA THR A 3 6.99 -50.36 31.43
C THR A 3 7.77 -49.06 31.17
N SER A 4 7.07 -47.92 31.22
CA SER A 4 7.57 -46.55 31.52
C SER A 4 8.14 -45.71 30.37
N GLY A 5 7.74 -44.46 30.13
CA GLY A 5 6.80 -43.59 30.84
C GLY A 5 6.83 -42.17 30.25
N VAL A 6 5.71 -41.44 30.33
CA VAL A 6 5.61 -39.97 30.21
C VAL A 6 5.10 -39.46 31.58
N PRO A 7 5.42 -38.22 32.06
CA PRO A 7 4.58 -37.06 31.65
C PRO A 7 5.18 -35.61 31.84
N ALA A 8 4.49 -34.64 31.22
CA ALA A 8 3.98 -33.34 31.72
C ALA A 8 4.85 -32.13 32.22
N VAL A 9 4.60 -30.97 31.57
CA VAL A 9 4.14 -29.63 32.07
C VAL A 9 4.95 -28.84 33.11
N SER A 10 5.22 -27.53 32.88
CA SER A 10 4.71 -26.38 33.70
C SER A 10 5.37 -25.01 33.42
N SER A 11 4.52 -23.97 33.31
CA SER A 11 4.81 -22.53 33.47
C SER A 11 4.95 -22.11 34.95
N PRO A 12 5.38 -20.86 35.23
CA PRO A 12 4.50 -19.84 35.88
C PRO A 12 4.74 -18.41 35.31
N ALA A 13 3.79 -17.48 35.12
CA ALA A 13 2.72 -16.86 35.93
C ALA A 13 3.18 -15.77 36.94
N ALA A 14 3.03 -14.51 36.50
CA ALA A 14 2.49 -13.30 37.18
C ALA A 14 3.04 -12.75 38.52
N LYS A 15 3.17 -11.40 38.58
CA LYS A 15 2.49 -10.56 39.60
C LYS A 15 2.57 -9.05 39.29
N VAL A 16 1.39 -8.45 39.15
CA VAL A 16 1.07 -7.01 39.12
C VAL A 16 0.98 -6.47 40.56
N LYS A 17 1.39 -5.22 40.81
CA LYS A 17 0.81 -4.37 41.87
C LYS A 17 0.80 -2.88 41.48
N THR A 18 -0.40 -2.34 41.39
CA THR A 18 -0.81 -0.93 41.42
C THR A 18 -0.72 -0.34 42.83
N THR A 19 -0.34 0.95 42.98
CA THR A 19 -1.10 1.92 43.82
C THR A 19 -0.69 3.39 43.55
N PRO A 20 -1.62 4.37 43.71
CA PRO A 20 -1.42 5.81 43.44
C PRO A 20 -1.21 6.65 44.71
N GLY A 21 -0.61 7.85 44.59
CA GLY A 21 -0.49 8.82 45.69
C GLY A 21 -0.23 10.24 45.21
N LYS A 22 -1.15 11.16 45.55
CA LYS A 22 -1.21 12.59 45.25
C LYS A 22 -0.89 13.39 46.52
N THR A 23 -0.12 14.48 46.41
CA THR A 23 -0.24 15.78 47.15
C THR A 23 0.97 16.69 46.81
N THR A 24 0.79 17.82 46.12
CA THR A 24 0.60 19.20 46.65
C THR A 24 1.89 19.87 47.17
N GLY A 25 2.29 21.02 46.59
CA GLY A 25 3.08 22.01 47.35
C GLY A 25 3.97 23.02 46.59
N LYS A 26 3.37 24.05 45.97
CA LYS A 26 3.75 25.48 45.92
C LYS A 26 5.20 25.92 45.53
N ASN A 27 5.27 26.70 44.44
CA ASN A 27 6.33 27.70 44.17
C ASN A 27 6.39 28.79 45.26
N PRO A 28 7.58 29.35 45.51
CA PRO A 28 7.73 30.82 45.52
C PRO A 28 9.06 31.31 44.91
N PHE A 29 8.98 32.46 44.25
CA PHE A 29 10.04 33.15 43.50
C PHE A 29 11.28 33.57 44.31
N THR A 30 12.39 33.77 43.57
CA THR A 30 13.46 34.80 43.65
C THR A 30 14.89 34.29 43.88
N GLY A 31 15.83 34.80 43.07
CA GLY A 31 17.27 34.76 43.37
C GLY A 31 18.18 34.54 42.16
N SER A 32 18.66 35.64 41.57
CA SER A 32 19.61 35.75 40.46
C SER A 32 20.92 34.97 40.63
N GLY A 33 21.49 34.47 39.52
CA GLY A 33 22.84 33.91 39.52
C GLY A 33 23.32 33.44 38.15
N VAL A 34 23.95 34.36 37.41
CA VAL A 34 24.61 34.19 36.11
C VAL A 34 25.54 32.97 36.07
N LYS A 35 25.48 32.19 34.98
CA LYS A 35 26.66 31.62 34.31
C LYS A 35 26.34 31.28 32.85
N SER A 36 26.89 32.11 31.96
CA SER A 36 27.01 31.85 30.53
C SER A 36 27.64 30.49 30.28
N SER A 37 26.92 29.61 29.59
CA SER A 37 27.53 28.52 28.85
C SER A 37 27.26 28.82 27.37
N PRO A 38 28.29 28.97 26.52
CA PRO A 38 28.07 29.07 25.09
C PRO A 38 27.56 27.72 24.61
N VAL A 39 26.25 27.62 24.39
CA VAL A 39 25.67 26.53 23.62
C VAL A 39 26.26 26.60 22.22
N PRO A 40 26.92 25.56 21.71
CA PRO A 40 27.33 25.55 20.32
C PRO A 40 26.05 25.66 19.49
N VAL A 41 25.97 26.72 18.69
CA VAL A 41 24.91 26.91 17.70
C VAL A 41 25.04 25.74 16.75
N ALA A 42 24.23 24.70 16.98
CA ALA A 42 24.02 23.66 15.99
C ALA A 42 23.45 24.36 14.76
N SER A 43 24.32 24.58 13.78
CA SER A 43 23.93 24.87 12.42
C SER A 43 23.10 23.69 11.96
N LYS A 44 21.77 23.82 12.10
CA LYS A 44 20.79 23.05 11.33
C LYS A 44 21.08 23.32 9.87
N VAL A 45 22.00 22.53 9.32
CA VAL A 45 22.05 22.26 7.89
C VAL A 45 20.68 21.67 7.59
N SER A 46 19.81 22.46 6.97
CA SER A 46 18.61 21.93 6.33
C SER A 46 19.11 20.91 5.32
N GLU A 47 19.09 19.64 5.72
CA GLU A 47 19.23 18.54 4.80
C GLU A 47 18.08 18.69 3.80
N VAL A 48 18.42 19.16 2.60
CA VAL A 48 17.50 19.18 1.47
C VAL A 48 17.25 17.72 1.14
N LYS A 49 16.22 17.15 1.79
CA LYS A 49 15.74 15.82 1.49
C LYS A 49 15.43 15.79 -0.01
N PRO A 50 16.01 14.85 -0.78
CA PRO A 50 15.68 14.71 -2.19
C PRO A 50 14.17 14.61 -2.36
N PRO A 51 13.58 15.20 -3.42
CA PRO A 51 12.15 15.06 -3.69
C PRO A 51 11.81 13.57 -3.66
N ALA A 52 10.96 13.16 -2.72
CA ALA A 52 10.49 11.80 -2.67
C ALA A 52 9.76 11.53 -3.98
N VAL A 53 10.30 10.63 -4.81
CA VAL A 53 9.64 10.18 -6.04
C VAL A 53 8.30 9.60 -5.60
N ARG A 54 7.20 10.32 -5.86
CA ARG A 54 5.86 9.85 -5.50
C ARG A 54 5.55 8.67 -6.39
N ALA A 55 5.22 7.53 -5.79
CA ALA A 55 4.74 6.38 -6.53
C ALA A 55 3.48 6.76 -7.33
N VAL A 56 3.41 6.35 -8.59
CA VAL A 56 2.20 6.51 -9.40
C VAL A 56 1.10 5.65 -8.78
N ILE A 57 -0.07 6.26 -8.59
CA ILE A 57 -1.28 5.60 -8.10
C ILE A 57 -2.28 5.50 -9.25
N TRP A 58 -2.79 4.30 -9.47
CA TRP A 58 -3.82 3.96 -10.46
C TRP A 58 -5.13 3.74 -9.73
N GLN A 59 -6.13 4.58 -10.02
CA GLN A 59 -7.41 4.57 -9.32
C GLN A 59 -8.53 4.13 -10.24
N ALA A 60 -9.43 3.31 -9.72
CA ALA A 60 -10.68 2.94 -10.37
C ALA A 60 -11.84 3.56 -9.59
N SER A 61 -12.67 4.34 -10.29
CA SER A 61 -13.76 5.09 -9.66
C SER A 61 -14.99 4.20 -9.46
N VAL A 62 -15.62 4.31 -8.29
CA VAL A 62 -16.89 3.62 -8.01
C VAL A 62 -17.94 4.02 -9.04
N GLY A 63 -18.72 3.06 -9.51
CA GLY A 63 -19.77 3.31 -10.48
C GLY A 63 -19.26 3.51 -11.91
N SER A 64 -17.97 3.26 -12.17
CA SER A 64 -17.44 3.01 -13.52
C SER A 64 -17.45 1.52 -13.85
N THR A 65 -16.95 1.15 -15.04
CA THR A 65 -16.73 -0.26 -15.41
C THR A 65 -15.24 -0.58 -15.51
N LEU A 66 -14.89 -1.87 -15.48
CA LEU A 66 -13.52 -2.34 -15.74
C LEU A 66 -13.02 -1.82 -17.08
N LYS A 67 -13.85 -1.93 -18.13
CA LYS A 67 -13.49 -1.47 -19.48
C LYS A 67 -13.20 0.04 -19.50
N ASP A 68 -14.03 0.85 -18.87
CA ASP A 68 -13.84 2.32 -18.83
C ASP A 68 -12.58 2.70 -18.05
N THR A 69 -12.37 2.05 -16.90
CA THR A 69 -11.17 2.24 -16.06
C THR A 69 -9.90 1.93 -16.85
N LEU A 70 -9.88 0.79 -17.56
CA LEU A 70 -8.71 0.39 -18.35
C LEU A 70 -8.51 1.27 -19.59
N LEU A 71 -9.60 1.77 -20.19
CA LEU A 71 -9.51 2.75 -21.27
C LEU A 71 -8.85 4.05 -20.77
N GLU A 72 -9.26 4.55 -19.61
CA GLU A 72 -8.62 5.71 -18.97
C GLU A 72 -7.13 5.44 -18.73
N TRP A 73 -6.80 4.32 -18.07
CA TRP A 73 -5.41 4.02 -17.71
C TRP A 73 -4.51 3.84 -18.94
N THR A 74 -5.03 3.20 -20.01
CA THR A 74 -4.27 3.03 -21.28
C THR A 74 -4.02 4.38 -21.96
N THR A 75 -4.96 5.32 -21.91
CA THR A 75 -4.74 6.67 -22.46
C THR A 75 -3.77 7.51 -21.61
N ARG A 76 -3.71 7.25 -20.30
CA ARG A 76 -2.84 7.95 -19.35
C ARG A 76 -1.38 7.50 -19.44
N GLU A 77 -1.14 6.21 -19.65
CA GLU A 77 0.21 5.65 -19.71
C GLU A 77 0.87 5.85 -21.08
N LYS A 78 2.19 6.07 -21.08
CA LYS A 78 2.97 6.08 -22.33
C LYS A 78 3.52 4.70 -22.62
N CYS A 79 3.46 4.31 -23.89
CA CYS A 79 4.05 3.06 -24.31
C CYS A 79 5.55 3.19 -24.54
N THR A 80 6.31 2.17 -24.13
CA THR A 80 7.77 2.11 -24.31
C THR A 80 8.19 2.04 -25.76
N ALA A 81 7.37 1.44 -26.64
CA ALA A 81 7.62 1.40 -28.08
C ALA A 81 7.27 2.71 -28.81
N GLY A 82 6.77 3.72 -28.08
CA GLY A 82 6.29 4.99 -28.62
C GLY A 82 4.77 5.03 -28.78
N GLY A 83 4.18 6.18 -28.47
CA GLY A 83 2.73 6.40 -28.55
C GLY A 83 1.96 6.05 -27.26
N THR A 84 0.65 5.88 -27.41
CA THR A 84 -0.32 5.61 -26.33
C THR A 84 -0.75 4.15 -26.36
N TRP A 85 -1.02 3.58 -25.18
CA TRP A 85 -1.57 2.23 -25.11
C TRP A 85 -2.98 2.17 -25.70
N LYS A 86 -3.32 1.02 -26.25
CA LYS A 86 -4.64 0.71 -26.80
C LYS A 86 -5.27 -0.45 -26.03
N LEU A 87 -6.56 -0.33 -25.76
CA LEU A 87 -7.34 -1.40 -25.15
C LEU A 87 -7.99 -2.26 -26.25
N ALA A 88 -7.63 -3.54 -26.31
CA ALA A 88 -8.32 -4.56 -27.09
C ALA A 88 -9.24 -5.35 -26.15
N TRP A 89 -10.55 -5.17 -26.30
CA TRP A 89 -11.56 -5.77 -25.43
C TRP A 89 -12.34 -6.84 -26.19
N ASN A 90 -12.02 -8.10 -25.94
CA ASN A 90 -12.51 -9.23 -26.74
C ASN A 90 -13.64 -10.04 -26.08
N THR A 91 -14.19 -9.54 -24.97
CA THR A 91 -15.26 -10.20 -24.23
C THR A 91 -16.52 -9.33 -24.15
N THR A 92 -17.68 -9.96 -23.97
CA THR A 92 -18.94 -9.26 -23.69
C THR A 92 -19.14 -8.95 -22.20
N VAL A 93 -18.37 -9.61 -21.32
CA VAL A 93 -18.40 -9.40 -19.88
C VAL A 93 -17.77 -8.05 -19.56
N ASN A 94 -18.40 -7.26 -18.69
CA ASN A 94 -17.83 -6.01 -18.21
C ASN A 94 -18.28 -5.74 -16.76
N TYR A 95 -17.38 -5.92 -15.81
CA TYR A 95 -17.70 -5.74 -14.39
C TYR A 95 -17.77 -4.28 -13.98
N ARG A 96 -18.62 -4.00 -12.99
CA ARG A 96 -18.69 -2.70 -12.33
C ARG A 96 -17.59 -2.61 -11.28
N ILE A 97 -17.12 -1.39 -11.07
CA ILE A 97 -16.27 -1.06 -9.93
C ILE A 97 -17.21 -0.73 -8.76
N ASP A 98 -17.42 -1.71 -7.89
CA ASP A 98 -18.38 -1.60 -6.77
C ASP A 98 -17.79 -0.92 -5.53
N ALA A 99 -16.46 -0.82 -5.46
CA ALA A 99 -15.73 -0.15 -4.38
C ALA A 99 -14.53 0.63 -4.95
N PRO A 100 -14.06 1.70 -4.28
CA PRO A 100 -12.90 2.45 -4.74
C PRO A 100 -11.66 1.56 -4.73
N LEU A 101 -10.98 1.44 -5.86
CA LEU A 101 -9.73 0.67 -5.96
C LEU A 101 -8.56 1.62 -6.21
N ALA A 102 -7.43 1.35 -5.56
CA ALA A 102 -6.21 2.09 -5.74
C ALA A 102 -5.01 1.13 -5.73
N PHE A 103 -4.21 1.18 -6.79
CA PHE A 103 -3.03 0.34 -6.97
C PHE A 103 -1.80 1.23 -7.15
N SER A 104 -0.70 0.88 -6.50
CA SER A 104 0.56 1.61 -6.63
C SER A 104 1.54 0.89 -7.54
N GLY A 105 2.36 1.63 -8.28
CA GLY A 105 3.48 1.06 -9.05
C GLY A 105 3.32 1.23 -10.55
N SER A 106 3.87 0.30 -11.32
CA SER A 106 3.85 0.37 -12.77
C SER A 106 2.45 0.09 -13.33
N PHE A 107 2.17 0.59 -14.53
CA PHE A 107 0.93 0.27 -15.26
C PHE A 107 0.66 -1.24 -15.34
N ARG A 108 1.69 -2.04 -15.66
CA ARG A 108 1.57 -3.50 -15.73
C ARG A 108 1.25 -4.14 -14.37
N SER A 109 1.87 -3.66 -13.30
CA SER A 109 1.61 -4.14 -11.94
C SER A 109 0.16 -3.83 -11.51
N ALA A 110 -0.30 -2.59 -11.75
CA ALA A 110 -1.66 -2.20 -11.42
C ALA A 110 -2.72 -3.00 -12.19
N ILE A 111 -2.49 -3.28 -13.47
CA ILE A 111 -3.36 -4.17 -14.26
C ILE A 111 -3.35 -5.58 -13.66
N ASN A 112 -2.19 -6.14 -13.38
CA ASN A 112 -2.09 -7.47 -12.78
C ASN A 112 -2.89 -7.56 -11.47
N ASP A 113 -2.71 -6.60 -10.57
CA ASP A 113 -3.39 -6.59 -9.27
C ASP A 113 -4.91 -6.41 -9.43
N LEU A 114 -5.34 -5.60 -10.40
CA LEU A 114 -6.75 -5.44 -10.75
C LEU A 114 -7.36 -6.77 -11.22
N PHE A 115 -6.69 -7.50 -12.13
CA PHE A 115 -7.23 -8.76 -12.66
C PHE A 115 -7.14 -9.91 -11.65
N ILE A 116 -6.19 -9.90 -10.70
CA ILE A 116 -6.20 -10.83 -9.57
C ILE A 116 -7.47 -10.65 -8.73
N LEU A 117 -7.89 -9.41 -8.47
CA LEU A 117 -9.12 -9.12 -7.71
C LEU A 117 -10.36 -9.69 -8.40
N TYR A 118 -10.41 -9.62 -9.73
CA TYR A 118 -11.53 -10.13 -10.54
C TYR A 118 -11.37 -11.59 -10.98
N GLY A 119 -10.28 -12.26 -10.62
CA GLY A 119 -10.01 -13.65 -11.02
C GLY A 119 -11.02 -14.65 -10.47
N THR A 120 -11.70 -14.33 -9.37
CA THR A 120 -12.75 -15.15 -8.75
C THR A 120 -14.17 -14.62 -9.04
N ALA A 121 -14.32 -13.70 -10.00
CA ALA A 121 -15.64 -13.26 -10.44
C ALA A 121 -16.40 -14.39 -11.14
N SER A 122 -17.70 -14.19 -11.42
CA SER A 122 -18.54 -15.21 -12.08
C SER A 122 -17.97 -15.70 -13.42
N THR A 123 -17.26 -14.83 -14.14
CA THR A 123 -16.52 -15.16 -15.35
C THR A 123 -15.13 -14.55 -15.19
N PRO A 124 -14.09 -15.37 -14.99
CA PRO A 124 -12.73 -14.86 -14.91
C PRO A 124 -12.36 -14.07 -16.15
N LEU A 125 -11.69 -12.94 -15.96
CA LEU A 125 -11.11 -12.18 -17.05
C LEU A 125 -9.59 -12.26 -16.95
N TYR A 126 -8.95 -12.33 -18.11
CA TYR A 126 -7.51 -12.39 -18.25
C TYR A 126 -7.04 -11.16 -19.00
N ALA A 127 -5.87 -10.67 -18.62
CA ALA A 127 -5.24 -9.52 -19.26
C ALA A 127 -3.81 -9.83 -19.66
N ALA A 128 -3.45 -9.38 -20.86
CA ALA A 128 -2.09 -9.47 -21.37
C ALA A 128 -1.64 -8.12 -21.93
N THR A 129 -0.48 -7.65 -21.46
CA THR A 129 0.18 -6.46 -22.03
C THR A 129 1.17 -6.88 -23.10
N GLN A 130 1.08 -6.30 -24.29
CA GLN A 130 2.02 -6.45 -25.39
C GLN A 130 2.74 -5.13 -25.63
N SER A 131 3.84 -4.90 -24.90
CA SER A 131 4.56 -3.62 -24.90
C SER A 131 5.16 -3.23 -26.24
N ALA A 132 5.52 -4.22 -27.08
CA ALA A 132 6.03 -3.96 -28.44
C ALA A 132 4.94 -3.40 -29.38
N GLN A 133 3.67 -3.68 -29.10
CA GLN A 133 2.52 -3.24 -29.90
C GLN A 133 1.69 -2.17 -29.19
N CYS A 134 2.02 -1.83 -27.94
CA CYS A 134 1.26 -0.93 -27.09
C CYS A 134 -0.19 -1.37 -26.89
N VAL A 135 -0.42 -2.69 -26.78
CA VAL A 135 -1.78 -3.24 -26.63
C VAL A 135 -1.95 -3.87 -25.26
N LEU A 136 -3.03 -3.50 -24.57
CA LEU A 136 -3.61 -4.25 -23.46
C LEU A 136 -4.77 -5.09 -24.01
N LEU A 137 -4.59 -6.40 -24.06
CA LEU A 137 -5.62 -7.35 -24.44
C LEU A 137 -6.36 -7.81 -23.18
N VAL A 138 -7.69 -7.84 -23.24
CA VAL A 138 -8.56 -8.41 -22.22
C VAL A 138 -9.53 -9.40 -22.85
N ASP A 139 -9.61 -10.60 -22.28
CA ASP A 139 -10.40 -11.71 -22.79
C ASP A 139 -10.94 -12.56 -21.61
N ASP A 140 -12.06 -13.25 -21.79
CA ASP A 140 -12.59 -14.25 -20.83
C ASP A 140 -12.04 -15.67 -21.10
N LYS A 141 -11.31 -15.84 -22.20
CA LYS A 141 -10.59 -17.07 -22.52
C LYS A 141 -9.24 -17.07 -21.81
N GLU A 142 -8.93 -18.19 -21.17
CA GLU A 142 -7.59 -18.41 -20.62
C GLU A 142 -6.55 -18.35 -21.75
N PRO A 143 -5.48 -17.55 -21.60
CA PRO A 143 -4.40 -17.49 -22.57
C PRO A 143 -3.73 -18.88 -22.67
N ARG A 144 -3.73 -19.47 -23.88
CA ARG A 144 -3.06 -20.74 -24.18
C ARG A 144 -1.59 -20.55 -24.49
#